data_AF-A0A1C6G833-F1
#
_entry.id   AF-A0A1C6G833-F1
#
_cell.length_a   1.000
_cell.length_b   1.000
_cell.length_c   1.000
_cell.angle_alpha   90.00
_cell.angle_beta   90.00
_cell.angle_gamma   90.00
#
_symmetry.space_group_name_H-M   'P 1'
#
loop_
_entity.id
_entity.type
_entity.pdbx_description
1 polymer ?
#
loop_
_entity_poly.entity_id
_entity_poly.type
_entity_poly.pdbx_seq_one_letter_code
_entity_poly.pdbx_strand_id
1 'polypeptide(L)'
;MKKRIAAFMCVLALIAAAVCVSLMIRASSRNQTQREEYAILFADYEQYGLVYNQQTNRLYYNNELVRYFEDIVNEDSYRVWPNKDGTVDVYAVRYEDGALAGVDVFDEQEFQARTPALEDAICELQITENIDGYTADTEELVKDELEKAYAIYRQYGLTYDRESDRLYYEGELVNYFEDEALKHFFGPFDDSPMDIQAIRDSQGTLTGLDIRNSDMSSEGGKKP
;
A
#
# COMPACT_ATOMS: atom_id res chain seq x y z
N MET A 1 -8.87 -50.13 -12.62
CA MET A 1 -8.76 -48.70 -13.04
C MET A 1 -9.62 -47.74 -12.21
N LYS A 2 -10.90 -48.02 -11.90
CA LYS A 2 -11.81 -47.08 -11.19
C LYS A 2 -11.37 -46.65 -9.76
N LYS A 3 -10.73 -47.52 -8.97
CA LYS A 3 -10.31 -47.19 -7.59
C LYS A 3 -9.11 -46.23 -7.48
N ARG A 4 -8.25 -46.17 -8.50
CA ARG A 4 -7.07 -45.27 -8.51
C ARG A 4 -7.43 -43.82 -8.88
N ILE A 5 -8.51 -43.64 -9.66
CA ILE A 5 -9.02 -42.31 -10.06
C ILE A 5 -9.76 -41.63 -8.90
N ALA A 6 -10.53 -42.39 -8.10
CA ALA A 6 -11.24 -41.85 -6.93
C ALA A 6 -10.27 -41.40 -5.81
N ALA A 7 -9.18 -42.12 -5.57
CA ALA A 7 -8.17 -41.74 -4.59
C ALA A 7 -7.41 -40.46 -5.00
N PHE A 8 -7.10 -40.28 -6.28
CA PHE A 8 -6.45 -39.07 -6.80
C PHE A 8 -7.33 -37.82 -6.70
N MET A 9 -8.63 -37.94 -7.00
CA MET A 9 -9.56 -36.81 -6.85
C MET A 9 -9.77 -36.39 -5.39
N CYS A 10 -9.74 -37.34 -4.45
CA CYS A 10 -9.87 -37.04 -3.02
C CYS A 10 -8.64 -36.28 -2.47
N VAL A 11 -7.43 -36.63 -2.92
CA VAL A 11 -6.19 -35.95 -2.53
C VAL A 11 -6.11 -34.55 -3.14
N LEU A 12 -6.50 -34.38 -4.42
CA LEU A 12 -6.58 -33.05 -5.07
C LEU A 12 -7.61 -32.12 -4.40
N ALA A 13 -8.77 -32.65 -4.01
CA ALA A 13 -9.79 -31.89 -3.28
C ALA A 13 -9.32 -31.45 -1.88
N LEU A 14 -8.57 -32.31 -1.16
CA LEU A 14 -8.00 -31.98 0.15
C LEU A 14 -6.88 -30.93 0.05
N ILE A 15 -6.04 -31.00 -0.99
CA ILE A 15 -4.99 -29.99 -1.24
C ILE A 15 -5.62 -28.64 -1.61
N ALA A 16 -6.64 -28.64 -2.48
CA ALA A 16 -7.38 -27.42 -2.83
C ALA A 16 -8.06 -26.78 -1.61
N ALA A 17 -8.69 -27.58 -0.75
CA ALA A 17 -9.28 -27.10 0.50
C ALA A 17 -8.23 -26.52 1.45
N ALA A 18 -7.07 -27.16 1.62
CA ALA A 18 -5.99 -26.65 2.45
C ALA A 18 -5.40 -25.32 1.93
N VAL A 19 -5.26 -25.18 0.61
CA VAL A 19 -4.84 -23.91 -0.02
C VAL A 19 -5.90 -22.82 0.19
N CYS A 20 -7.19 -23.11 -0.02
CA CYS A 20 -8.27 -22.16 0.25
C CYS A 20 -8.32 -21.72 1.72
N VAL A 21 -8.17 -22.65 2.66
CA VAL A 21 -8.11 -22.35 4.10
C VAL A 21 -6.89 -21.49 4.42
N SER A 22 -5.73 -21.79 3.82
CA SER A 22 -4.50 -21.00 4.03
C SER A 22 -4.63 -19.57 3.48
N LEU A 23 -5.28 -19.41 2.32
CA LEU A 23 -5.60 -18.09 1.75
C LEU A 23 -6.59 -17.32 2.63
N MET A 24 -7.63 -17.98 3.14
CA MET A 24 -8.59 -17.37 4.06
C MET A 24 -7.94 -16.94 5.38
N ILE A 25 -7.04 -17.75 5.95
CA ILE A 25 -6.28 -17.41 7.16
C ILE A 25 -5.41 -16.17 6.89
N ARG A 26 -4.65 -16.14 5.78
CA ARG A 26 -3.82 -14.98 5.41
C ARG A 26 -4.64 -13.71 5.20
N ALA A 27 -5.77 -13.80 4.49
CA ALA A 27 -6.68 -12.67 4.29
C ALA A 27 -7.29 -12.18 5.62
N SER A 28 -7.67 -13.10 6.51
CA SER A 28 -8.20 -12.76 7.83
C SER A 28 -7.15 -12.09 8.71
N SER A 29 -5.92 -12.60 8.72
CA SER A 29 -4.80 -11.99 9.42
C SER A 29 -4.48 -10.59 8.88
N ARG A 30 -4.46 -10.40 7.56
CA ARG A 30 -4.24 -9.09 6.94
C ARG A 30 -5.34 -8.09 7.31
N ASN A 31 -6.60 -8.51 7.27
CA ASN A 31 -7.72 -7.67 7.71
C ASN A 31 -7.66 -7.34 9.19
N GLN A 32 -7.14 -8.24 10.03
CA GLN A 32 -6.99 -8.01 11.46
C GLN A 32 -5.89 -6.99 11.74
N THR A 33 -4.71 -7.14 11.14
CA THR A 33 -3.60 -6.18 11.27
C THR A 33 -4.02 -4.78 10.81
N GLN A 34 -4.70 -4.67 9.67
CA GLN A 34 -5.23 -3.38 9.19
C GLN A 34 -6.21 -2.76 10.20
N ARG A 35 -7.08 -3.56 10.83
CA ARG A 35 -8.01 -3.04 11.85
C ARG A 35 -7.28 -2.61 13.12
N GLU A 36 -6.20 -3.27 13.50
CA GLU A 36 -5.36 -2.87 14.64
C GLU A 36 -4.65 -1.53 14.33
N GLU A 37 -4.12 -1.35 13.12
CA GLU A 37 -3.53 -0.09 12.65
C GLU A 37 -4.55 1.06 12.67
N TYR A 38 -5.76 0.83 12.16
CA TYR A 38 -6.83 1.84 12.22
C TYR A 38 -7.22 2.19 13.66
N ALA A 39 -7.22 1.23 14.58
CA ALA A 39 -7.54 1.52 15.97
C ALA A 39 -6.50 2.42 16.64
N ILE A 40 -5.22 2.20 16.35
CA ILE A 40 -4.15 3.09 16.81
C ILE A 40 -4.36 4.48 16.20
N LEU A 41 -4.67 4.53 14.90
CA LEU A 41 -4.80 5.78 14.18
C LEU A 41 -5.96 6.67 14.67
N PHE A 42 -7.09 6.07 15.03
CA PHE A 42 -8.26 6.80 15.49
C PHE A 42 -8.30 7.04 17.00
N ALA A 43 -7.32 6.53 17.76
CA ALA A 43 -7.29 6.63 19.21
C ALA A 43 -7.34 8.09 19.72
N ASP A 44 -6.63 9.00 19.05
CA ASP A 44 -6.55 10.40 19.47
C ASP A 44 -7.89 11.15 19.36
N TYR A 45 -8.81 10.66 18.51
CA TYR A 45 -10.12 11.27 18.29
C TYR A 45 -11.18 10.78 19.28
N GLU A 46 -10.94 9.68 20.00
CA GLU A 46 -11.91 9.07 20.92
C GLU A 46 -12.37 10.05 22.01
N GLN A 47 -11.44 10.87 22.50
CA GLN A 47 -11.73 11.91 23.50
C GLN A 47 -12.73 12.97 23.02
N TYR A 48 -12.91 13.09 21.70
CA TYR A 48 -13.84 14.01 21.04
C TYR A 48 -15.11 13.31 20.53
N GLY A 49 -15.31 12.03 20.88
CA GLY A 49 -16.52 11.27 20.57
C GLY A 49 -16.49 10.49 19.26
N LEU A 50 -15.39 10.55 18.50
CA LEU A 50 -15.18 9.73 17.30
C LEU A 50 -14.46 8.42 17.68
N VAL A 51 -15.15 7.30 17.59
CA VAL A 51 -14.66 6.00 18.04
C VAL A 51 -14.60 5.03 16.87
N TYR A 52 -13.45 4.39 16.70
CA TYR A 52 -13.29 3.31 15.74
C TYR A 52 -13.64 1.95 16.35
N ASN A 53 -14.58 1.24 15.72
CA ASN A 53 -14.97 -0.10 16.12
C ASN A 53 -14.27 -1.15 15.25
N GLN A 54 -13.26 -1.81 15.82
CA GLN A 54 -12.48 -2.87 15.15
C GLN A 54 -13.34 -4.05 14.66
N GLN A 55 -14.44 -4.39 15.35
CA GLN A 55 -15.28 -5.54 14.97
C GLN A 55 -16.07 -5.23 13.69
N THR A 56 -16.62 -4.02 13.59
CA THR A 56 -17.41 -3.61 12.42
C THR A 56 -16.56 -2.96 11.33
N ASN A 57 -15.30 -2.59 11.62
CA ASN A 57 -14.46 -1.75 10.74
C ASN A 57 -15.20 -0.46 10.33
N ARG A 58 -15.70 0.28 11.34
CA ARG A 58 -16.50 1.50 11.15
C ARG A 58 -16.18 2.53 12.21
N LEU A 59 -16.34 3.80 11.85
CA LEU A 59 -16.31 4.94 12.76
C LEU A 59 -17.72 5.25 13.28
N TYR A 60 -17.79 5.63 14.55
CA TYR A 60 -19.01 6.13 15.19
C TYR A 60 -18.71 7.47 15.84
N TYR A 61 -19.55 8.47 15.60
CA TYR A 61 -19.47 9.75 16.27
C TYR A 61 -20.68 9.90 17.19
N ASN A 62 -20.47 10.03 18.49
CA ASN A 62 -21.56 10.10 19.48
C ASN A 62 -22.64 9.01 19.29
N ASN A 63 -22.19 7.77 19.05
CA ASN A 63 -23.01 6.58 18.78
C ASN A 63 -23.73 6.54 17.41
N GLU A 64 -23.54 7.53 16.54
CA GLU A 64 -24.06 7.52 15.17
C GLU A 64 -23.02 6.98 14.19
N LEU A 65 -23.44 6.16 13.23
CA LEU A 65 -22.54 5.58 12.23
C LEU A 65 -22.05 6.69 11.30
N VAL A 66 -20.73 6.88 11.25
CA VAL A 66 -20.12 7.89 10.38
C VAL A 66 -20.24 7.44 8.93
N ARG A 67 -20.74 8.34 8.10
CA ARG A 67 -20.88 8.19 6.67
C ARG A 67 -19.69 8.76 5.91
N TYR A 68 -19.10 9.81 6.46
CA TYR A 68 -17.91 10.43 5.92
C TYR A 68 -17.12 11.06 7.07
N PHE A 69 -15.82 10.77 7.12
CA PHE A 69 -14.89 11.45 7.99
C PHE A 69 -13.80 12.09 7.13
N GLU A 70 -13.38 13.30 7.48
CA GLU A 70 -12.12 13.87 6.99
C GLU A 70 -11.31 14.56 8.08
N ASP A 71 -9.99 14.46 7.95
CA ASP A 71 -9.01 15.28 8.66
C ASP A 71 -8.02 15.80 7.64
N ILE A 72 -8.09 17.10 7.36
CA ILE A 72 -7.27 17.76 6.34
C ILE A 72 -6.32 18.71 7.08
N VAL A 73 -5.04 18.38 7.11
CA VAL A 73 -3.97 19.26 7.62
C VAL A 73 -3.49 20.17 6.49
N ASN A 74 -3.23 19.59 5.32
CA ASN A 74 -2.89 20.27 4.08
C ASN A 74 -3.09 19.32 2.88
N GLU A 75 -2.76 19.77 1.67
CA GLU A 75 -2.94 19.01 0.42
C GLU A 75 -2.19 17.66 0.41
N ASP A 76 -1.07 17.56 1.12
CA ASP A 76 -0.18 16.38 1.19
C ASP A 76 -0.33 15.60 2.52
N SER A 77 -1.26 16.01 3.38
CA SER A 77 -1.47 15.43 4.70
C SER A 77 -2.95 15.48 5.01
N TYR A 78 -3.66 14.44 4.57
CA TYR A 78 -5.07 14.26 4.90
C TYR A 78 -5.44 12.80 5.12
N ARG A 79 -6.59 12.63 5.77
CA ARG A 79 -7.28 11.35 5.98
C ARG A 79 -8.73 11.51 5.58
N VAL A 80 -9.24 10.60 4.78
CA VAL A 80 -10.66 10.58 4.37
C VAL A 80 -11.19 9.16 4.51
N TRP A 81 -12.34 9.00 5.16
CA TRP A 81 -13.00 7.71 5.32
C TRP A 81 -14.47 7.79 4.91
N PRO A 82 -14.80 7.41 3.67
CA PRO A 82 -16.18 7.32 3.23
C PRO A 82 -16.82 5.98 3.67
N ASN A 83 -18.11 6.00 3.98
CA ASN A 83 -18.93 4.85 4.29
C ASN A 83 -20.38 5.15 3.94
N LYS A 84 -20.87 4.70 2.78
CA LYS A 84 -22.21 5.03 2.30
C LYS A 84 -23.37 4.69 3.24
N ASP A 85 -23.17 3.77 4.19
CA ASP A 85 -24.21 3.29 5.09
C ASP A 85 -24.39 4.16 6.35
N GLY A 86 -23.54 5.16 6.55
CA GLY A 86 -23.62 6.04 7.72
C GLY A 86 -24.72 7.11 7.65
N THR A 87 -24.92 7.78 8.77
CA THR A 87 -25.96 8.82 8.94
C THR A 87 -25.41 10.20 9.29
N VAL A 88 -24.10 10.32 9.57
CA VAL A 88 -23.46 11.59 9.93
C VAL A 88 -22.15 11.78 9.16
N ASP A 89 -21.90 12.99 8.67
CA ASP A 89 -20.62 13.39 8.10
C ASP A 89 -19.89 14.25 9.15
N VAL A 90 -18.62 13.96 9.43
CA VAL A 90 -17.81 14.67 10.43
C VAL A 90 -16.45 15.07 9.89
N TYR A 91 -15.83 16.08 10.51
CA TYR A 91 -14.47 16.49 10.23
C TYR A 91 -13.67 16.78 11.51
N ALA A 92 -12.36 16.61 11.44
CA ALA A 92 -11.45 17.00 12.50
C ALA A 92 -11.31 18.52 12.56
N VAL A 93 -11.34 19.07 13.78
CA VAL A 93 -11.05 20.48 14.06
C VAL A 93 -9.64 20.56 14.62
N ARG A 94 -8.82 21.47 14.10
CA ARG A 94 -7.43 21.68 14.55
C ARG A 94 -7.21 23.12 15.03
N TYR A 95 -6.27 23.28 15.94
CA TYR A 95 -5.74 24.59 16.31
C TYR A 95 -4.80 25.13 15.22
N GLU A 96 -4.43 26.41 15.31
CA GLU A 96 -3.51 27.05 14.35
C GLU A 96 -2.12 26.38 14.30
N ASP A 97 -1.69 25.73 15.39
CA ASP A 97 -0.44 24.98 15.47
C ASP A 97 -0.54 23.55 14.89
N GLY A 98 -1.70 23.17 14.36
CA GLY A 98 -1.98 21.87 13.77
C GLY A 98 -2.39 20.79 14.77
N ALA A 99 -2.41 21.07 16.08
CA ALA A 99 -2.86 20.09 17.07
C ALA A 99 -4.37 19.81 16.94
N LEU A 100 -4.76 18.56 17.13
CA LEU A 100 -6.17 18.15 17.13
C LEU A 100 -6.91 18.85 18.29
N ALA A 101 -7.95 19.59 17.94
CA ALA A 101 -8.76 20.38 18.86
C ALA A 101 -10.15 19.77 19.10
N GLY A 102 -10.64 18.98 18.15
CA GLY A 102 -11.97 18.37 18.24
C GLY A 102 -12.38 17.60 16.99
N VAL A 103 -13.63 17.14 17.00
CA VAL A 103 -14.34 16.60 15.84
C VAL A 103 -15.72 17.25 15.82
N ASP A 104 -16.11 17.79 14.68
CA ASP A 104 -17.40 18.48 14.48
C ASP A 104 -18.16 17.90 13.28
N VAL A 105 -19.43 18.28 13.17
CA VAL A 105 -20.38 17.73 12.20
C VAL A 105 -20.52 18.69 11.01
N PHE A 106 -20.47 18.15 9.79
CA PHE A 106 -20.80 18.93 8.59
C PHE A 106 -22.27 19.33 8.58
N ASP A 107 -22.60 20.45 7.95
CA ASP A 107 -23.99 20.86 7.85
C ASP A 107 -24.81 20.00 6.86
N GLU A 108 -26.14 20.13 6.92
CA GLU A 108 -27.05 19.39 6.05
C GLU A 108 -26.81 19.69 4.56
N GLN A 109 -26.42 20.92 4.21
CA GLN A 109 -26.18 21.27 2.81
C GLN A 109 -24.94 20.53 2.29
N GLU A 110 -23.87 20.47 3.06
CA GLU A 110 -22.65 19.73 2.73
C GLU A 110 -22.90 18.22 2.67
N PHE A 111 -23.67 17.70 3.63
CA PHE A 111 -24.12 16.31 3.65
C PHE A 111 -24.87 15.95 2.35
N GLN A 112 -25.84 16.78 1.94
CA GLN A 112 -26.61 16.55 0.71
C GLN A 112 -25.74 16.68 -0.54
N ALA A 113 -24.85 17.67 -0.58
CA ALA A 113 -23.94 17.87 -1.72
C ALA A 113 -22.99 16.68 -1.93
N ARG A 114 -22.57 16.01 -0.85
CA ARG A 114 -21.67 14.85 -0.90
C ARG A 114 -22.37 13.53 -1.23
N THR A 115 -23.68 13.44 -1.00
CA THR A 115 -24.46 12.19 -1.16
C THR A 115 -24.29 11.53 -2.53
N PRO A 116 -24.36 12.24 -3.67
CA PRO A 116 -24.18 11.62 -5.00
C PRO A 116 -22.79 11.01 -5.20
N ALA A 117 -21.74 11.61 -4.61
CA ALA A 117 -20.37 11.12 -4.74
C ALA A 117 -20.09 9.88 -3.88
N LEU A 118 -20.91 9.64 -2.84
CA LEU A 118 -20.74 8.52 -1.91
C LEU A 118 -21.58 7.28 -2.26
N GLU A 119 -22.50 7.37 -3.22
CA GLU A 119 -23.40 6.27 -3.59
C GLU A 119 -22.64 4.98 -3.96
N ASP A 120 -21.52 5.15 -4.66
CA ASP A 120 -20.63 4.07 -5.09
C ASP A 120 -19.30 4.01 -4.31
N ALA A 121 -19.15 4.80 -3.24
CA ALA A 121 -17.89 4.86 -2.50
C ALA A 121 -17.58 3.51 -1.83
N ILE A 122 -16.33 3.07 -2.00
CA ILE A 122 -15.77 1.92 -1.28
C ILE A 122 -15.40 2.40 0.12
N CYS A 123 -15.82 1.65 1.14
CA CYS A 123 -15.51 1.94 2.53
C CYS A 123 -14.06 1.58 2.86
N GLU A 124 -13.14 2.40 2.39
CA GLU A 124 -11.70 2.26 2.56
C GLU A 124 -11.10 3.58 3.04
N LEU A 125 -10.26 3.50 4.07
CA LEU A 125 -9.59 4.66 4.63
C LEU A 125 -8.51 5.13 3.64
N GLN A 126 -8.65 6.35 3.15
CA GLN A 126 -7.67 7.05 2.32
C GLN A 126 -6.80 7.91 3.22
N ILE A 127 -5.49 7.77 3.10
CA ILE A 127 -4.50 8.56 3.83
C ILE A 127 -3.47 8.99 2.81
N THR A 128 -3.14 10.27 2.80
CA THR A 128 -2.11 10.84 1.92
C THR A 128 -0.94 11.42 2.65
N GLU A 129 -0.94 11.38 3.98
CA GLU A 129 0.23 11.75 4.75
C GLU A 129 1.48 11.18 4.07
N ASN A 130 2.30 12.06 3.50
CA ASN A 130 3.73 11.87 3.53
C ASN A 130 4.07 11.85 5.01
N ILE A 131 3.92 10.67 5.62
CA ILE A 131 4.22 10.47 7.01
C ILE A 131 5.68 10.88 7.15
N ASP A 132 5.96 11.97 7.85
CA ASP A 132 7.29 12.20 8.42
C ASP A 132 7.44 11.16 9.54
N GLY A 133 7.70 9.94 9.10
CA GLY A 133 7.45 8.69 9.83
C GLY A 133 7.58 7.49 8.90
N TYR A 134 8.65 7.48 8.11
CA TYR A 134 9.44 6.26 7.94
C TYR A 134 9.77 5.74 9.35
N THR A 135 8.86 4.96 9.94
CA THR A 135 9.20 4.20 11.15
C THR A 135 10.15 3.09 10.72
N ALA A 136 11.14 2.75 11.55
CA ALA A 136 12.09 1.68 11.24
C ALA A 136 11.39 0.36 10.91
N ASP A 137 10.22 0.09 11.51
CA ASP A 137 9.43 -1.12 11.25
C ASP A 137 8.78 -1.09 9.86
N THR A 138 8.29 0.06 9.40
CA THR A 138 7.76 0.22 8.03
C THR A 138 8.88 0.16 7.00
N GLU A 139 10.03 0.77 7.29
CA GLU A 139 11.23 0.67 6.45
C GLU A 139 11.66 -0.79 6.30
N GLU A 140 11.70 -1.54 7.40
CA GLU A 140 12.10 -2.95 7.39
C GLU A 140 11.09 -3.83 6.63
N LEU A 141 9.78 -3.56 6.75
CA LEU A 141 8.75 -4.23 5.96
C LEU A 141 8.87 -3.94 4.46
N VAL A 142 9.16 -2.70 4.09
CA VAL A 142 9.39 -2.32 2.68
C VAL A 142 10.64 -3.03 2.16
N LYS A 143 11.74 -3.04 2.93
CA LYS A 143 12.97 -3.78 2.58
C LYS A 143 12.71 -5.28 2.42
N ASP A 144 11.88 -5.87 3.28
CA ASP A 144 11.47 -7.27 3.19
C ASP A 144 10.68 -7.59 1.92
N GLU A 145 9.76 -6.71 1.53
CA GLU A 145 8.98 -6.89 0.30
C GLU A 145 9.85 -6.63 -0.94
N LEU A 146 10.76 -5.64 -0.91
CA LEU A 146 11.73 -5.40 -1.98
C LEU A 146 12.68 -6.59 -2.17
N GLU A 147 13.27 -7.12 -1.09
CA GLU A 147 14.15 -8.28 -1.18
C GLU A 147 13.44 -9.50 -1.79
N LYS A 148 12.19 -9.75 -1.40
CA LYS A 148 11.36 -10.82 -2.00
C LYS A 148 11.04 -10.53 -3.45
N ALA A 149 10.64 -9.31 -3.78
CA ALA A 149 10.27 -8.89 -5.13
C ALA A 149 11.44 -9.03 -6.11
N TYR A 150 12.67 -8.74 -5.66
CA TYR A 150 13.88 -8.83 -6.48
C TYR A 150 14.59 -10.19 -6.43
N ALA A 151 14.20 -11.10 -5.53
CA ALA A 151 14.81 -12.42 -5.40
C ALA A 151 14.80 -13.26 -6.70
N ILE A 152 13.81 -13.06 -7.57
CA ILE A 152 13.70 -13.81 -8.84
C ILE A 152 14.81 -13.46 -9.85
N TYR A 153 15.41 -12.26 -9.73
CA TYR A 153 16.50 -11.80 -10.59
C TYR A 153 17.88 -12.20 -10.08
N ARG A 154 17.98 -12.69 -8.84
CA ARG A 154 19.24 -13.13 -8.20
C ARG A 154 20.01 -14.17 -9.02
N GLN A 155 19.29 -15.06 -9.68
CA GLN A 155 19.89 -16.08 -10.56
C GLN A 155 20.55 -15.50 -11.82
N TYR A 156 20.28 -14.23 -12.13
CA TYR A 156 20.85 -13.48 -13.25
C TYR A 156 21.85 -12.42 -12.79
N GLY A 157 22.30 -12.44 -11.53
CA GLY A 157 23.32 -11.52 -11.02
C GLY A 157 22.78 -10.23 -10.38
N LEU A 158 21.47 -9.96 -10.45
CA LEU A 158 20.86 -8.77 -9.84
C LEU A 158 20.42 -9.05 -8.39
N THR A 159 20.90 -8.23 -7.47
CA THR A 159 20.63 -8.36 -6.03
C THR A 159 20.18 -7.03 -5.45
N TYR A 160 19.32 -7.10 -4.44
CA TYR A 160 18.95 -5.98 -3.60
C TYR A 160 19.78 -6.03 -2.31
N ASP A 161 20.49 -4.94 -2.02
CA ASP A 161 21.25 -4.75 -0.80
C ASP A 161 20.44 -3.88 0.17
N ARG A 162 20.14 -4.45 1.34
CA ARG A 162 19.32 -3.82 2.39
C ARG A 162 20.05 -2.68 3.11
N GLU A 163 21.37 -2.74 3.20
CA GLU A 163 22.16 -1.75 3.93
C GLU A 163 22.27 -0.45 3.15
N SER A 164 22.44 -0.55 1.83
CA SER A 164 22.50 0.61 0.94
C SER A 164 21.15 1.01 0.36
N ASP A 165 20.12 0.16 0.47
CA ASP A 165 18.80 0.30 -0.20
C ASP A 165 18.94 0.46 -1.72
N ARG A 166 19.78 -0.39 -2.33
CA ARG A 166 20.14 -0.31 -3.75
C ARG A 166 20.21 -1.65 -4.44
N LEU A 167 20.04 -1.62 -5.76
CA LEU A 167 20.28 -2.78 -6.62
C LEU A 167 21.73 -2.82 -7.09
N TYR A 168 22.29 -4.04 -7.09
CA TYR A 168 23.62 -4.35 -7.62
C TYR A 168 23.52 -5.48 -8.63
N TYR A 169 24.19 -5.31 -9.76
CA TYR A 169 24.36 -6.35 -10.77
C TYR A 169 25.82 -6.81 -10.76
N GLU A 170 26.05 -8.08 -10.42
CA GLU A 170 27.40 -8.65 -10.27
C GLU A 170 28.32 -7.83 -9.34
N GLY A 171 27.72 -7.19 -8.33
CA GLY A 171 28.43 -6.34 -7.36
C GLY A 171 28.65 -4.89 -7.79
N GLU A 172 28.20 -4.48 -8.98
CA GLU A 172 28.23 -3.08 -9.46
C GLU A 172 26.88 -2.39 -9.27
N LEU A 173 26.90 -1.11 -8.87
CA LEU A 173 25.71 -0.35 -8.55
C LEU A 173 24.82 -0.14 -9.78
N VAL A 174 23.52 -0.30 -9.65
CA VAL A 174 22.53 -0.08 -10.71
C VAL A 174 21.91 1.32 -10.56
N ASN A 175 21.82 2.03 -11.68
CA ASN A 175 21.17 3.33 -11.80
C ASN A 175 19.66 3.21 -11.91
N TYR A 176 19.20 2.43 -12.88
CA TYR A 176 17.80 2.21 -13.15
C TYR A 176 17.55 0.74 -13.49
N PHE A 177 16.51 0.16 -12.90
CA PHE A 177 16.03 -1.18 -13.24
C PHE A 177 14.56 -1.12 -13.64
N GLU A 178 14.19 -1.91 -14.64
CA GLU A 178 12.80 -2.11 -15.00
C GLU A 178 12.44 -3.56 -15.38
N ASP A 179 11.25 -3.97 -14.94
CA ASP A 179 10.52 -5.11 -15.47
C ASP A 179 9.09 -4.65 -15.79
N GLU A 180 8.84 -4.35 -17.06
CA GLU A 180 7.55 -3.81 -17.49
C GLU A 180 6.38 -4.78 -17.27
N ALA A 181 6.63 -6.09 -17.27
CA ALA A 181 5.59 -7.10 -17.12
C ALA A 181 5.11 -7.21 -15.67
N LEU A 182 6.02 -7.05 -14.71
CA LEU A 182 5.69 -7.03 -13.28
C LEU A 182 5.45 -5.61 -12.74
N LYS A 183 5.71 -4.57 -13.53
CA LYS A 183 5.71 -3.17 -13.08
C LYS A 183 6.68 -2.94 -11.91
N HIS A 184 7.80 -3.66 -11.91
CA HIS A 184 8.89 -3.40 -10.99
C HIS A 184 9.79 -2.35 -11.61
N PHE A 185 10.01 -1.25 -10.91
CA PHE A 185 10.90 -0.17 -11.29
C PHE A 185 11.74 0.21 -10.08
N PHE A 186 13.00 0.56 -10.29
CA PHE A 186 13.91 0.96 -9.22
C PHE A 186 14.88 2.02 -9.75
N GLY A 187 14.93 3.20 -9.14
CA GLY A 187 15.62 4.38 -9.69
C GLY A 187 14.76 5.19 -10.67
N PRO A 188 15.35 6.07 -11.50
CA PRO A 188 16.80 6.34 -11.65
C PRO A 188 17.41 7.07 -10.43
N PHE A 189 18.72 6.93 -10.22
CA PHE A 189 19.45 7.57 -9.11
C PHE A 189 20.57 8.53 -9.55
N ASP A 190 20.90 8.55 -10.84
CA ASP A 190 21.93 9.41 -11.46
C ASP A 190 23.33 9.29 -10.83
N ASP A 191 23.66 8.13 -10.27
CA ASP A 191 24.93 7.86 -9.58
C ASP A 191 25.66 6.60 -10.07
N SER A 192 25.07 5.93 -11.06
CA SER A 192 25.67 4.84 -11.81
C SER A 192 25.34 5.04 -13.30
N PRO A 193 26.19 4.57 -14.22
CA PRO A 193 25.82 4.50 -15.63
C PRO A 193 24.97 3.26 -15.95
N MET A 194 24.70 2.35 -15.02
CA MET A 194 24.18 1.02 -15.36
C MET A 194 22.64 0.97 -15.31
N ASP A 195 22.00 0.84 -16.46
CA ASP A 195 20.55 0.61 -16.59
C ASP A 195 20.26 -0.85 -16.97
N ILE A 196 19.24 -1.45 -16.37
CA ILE A 196 18.92 -2.86 -16.56
C ILE A 196 17.44 -3.05 -16.89
N GLN A 197 17.15 -3.82 -17.94
CA GLN A 197 15.80 -4.24 -18.29
C GLN A 197 15.65 -5.76 -18.16
N ALA A 198 14.59 -6.22 -17.50
CA ALA A 198 14.25 -7.64 -17.45
C ALA A 198 13.72 -8.15 -18.80
N ILE A 199 14.26 -9.27 -19.27
CA ILE A 199 13.84 -9.91 -20.52
C ILE A 199 12.96 -11.12 -20.18
N ARG A 200 11.73 -11.10 -20.67
CA ARG A 200 10.78 -12.21 -20.53
C ARG A 200 10.47 -12.85 -21.88
N ASP A 201 10.21 -14.15 -21.87
CA ASP A 201 9.69 -14.83 -23.05
C ASP A 201 8.21 -14.50 -23.31
N SER A 202 7.67 -15.01 -24.41
CA SER A 202 6.25 -14.82 -24.78
C SER A 202 5.23 -15.35 -23.75
N GLN A 203 5.66 -16.20 -22.81
CA GLN A 203 4.82 -16.74 -21.74
C GLN A 203 4.97 -15.94 -20.43
N GLY A 204 5.77 -14.87 -20.44
CA GLY A 204 6.05 -14.03 -19.27
C GLY A 204 7.11 -14.61 -18.34
N THR A 205 7.79 -15.70 -18.73
CA THR A 205 8.87 -16.28 -17.93
C THR A 205 10.10 -15.39 -18.04
N LEU A 206 10.72 -15.05 -16.91
CA LEU A 206 12.01 -14.33 -16.89
C LEU A 206 13.08 -15.21 -17.55
N THR A 207 13.80 -14.66 -18.51
CA THR A 207 14.82 -15.38 -19.30
C THR A 207 16.20 -14.74 -19.22
N GLY A 208 16.28 -13.47 -18.84
CA GLY A 208 17.56 -12.77 -18.68
C GLY A 208 17.37 -11.31 -18.28
N LEU A 209 18.49 -10.60 -18.28
CA LEU A 209 18.58 -9.16 -18.05
C LEU A 209 19.33 -8.55 -19.24
N ASP A 210 18.86 -7.41 -19.76
CA ASP A 210 19.55 -6.57 -20.74
C ASP A 210 20.25 -5.44 -19.98
N ILE A 211 21.57 -5.32 -20.13
CA ILE A 211 22.39 -4.34 -19.42
C ILE A 211 22.79 -3.26 -20.41
N ARG A 212 22.44 -2.03 -20.07
CA ARG A 212 22.67 -0.82 -20.87
C ARG A 212 23.48 0.16 -20.05
N ASN A 213 24.24 1.00 -20.75
CA ASN A 213 24.87 2.15 -20.11
C ASN A 213 24.03 3.39 -20.43
N SER A 214 23.59 4.10 -19.39
CA SER A 214 23.04 5.43 -19.49
C SER A 214 24.14 6.42 -19.90
N ASP A 215 23.83 7.29 -20.85
CA ASP A 215 24.72 8.38 -21.23
C ASP A 215 24.71 9.41 -20.09
N MET A 216 25.71 9.34 -19.21
CA MET A 216 25.93 10.30 -18.11
C MET A 216 26.43 11.69 -18.59
N SER A 217 26.02 12.10 -19.80
CA SER A 217 26.44 13.35 -20.44
C SER A 217 25.66 14.54 -19.87
N SER A 218 26.36 15.27 -19.00
CA SER A 218 26.01 16.57 -18.39
C SER A 218 25.33 17.58 -19.31
N GLU A 219 24.40 18.38 -18.75
CA GLU A 219 24.26 19.77 -19.16
C GLU A 219 24.06 20.72 -17.96
N GLY A 220 25.18 21.27 -17.49
CA GLY A 220 25.17 22.64 -17.00
C GLY A 220 24.91 23.55 -18.20
N GLY A 221 23.66 23.97 -18.36
CA GLY A 221 23.20 24.74 -19.52
C GLY A 221 22.09 25.70 -19.15
N LYS A 222 22.43 26.75 -18.41
CA LYS A 222 21.55 27.92 -18.25
C LYS A 222 21.40 28.62 -19.60
N LYS A 223 20.20 28.59 -20.21
CA LYS A 223 19.52 29.72 -20.90
C LYS A 223 18.45 29.23 -21.89
N PRO A 224 17.55 30.12 -22.35
CA PRO A 224 17.06 31.36 -21.74
C PRO A 224 15.61 31.25 -21.25
#